data_AF-A0A1B1I0Z4-F1
#
_entry.id   AF-A0A1B1I0Z4-F1
#
_cell.length_a   1.000
_cell.length_b   1.000
_cell.length_c   1.000
_cell.angle_alpha   90.00
_cell.angle_beta   90.00
_cell.angle_gamma   90.00
#
_symmetry.space_group_name_H-M   'P 1'
#
loop_
_entity.id
_entity.type
_entity.pdbx_description
1 polymer ?
#
loop_
_entity_poly.entity_id
_entity_poly.type
_entity_poly.pdbx_seq_one_letter_code
_entity_poly.pdbx_strand_id
1 'polypeptide(L)'
;MIKPTEFVNYVDRLPDDCVESMTDGEVHFHLPHPGHITCPFCSSTHIGVHQYRPQVLRGIPGATKRYVYNRRRYRCHDCGKTFVEESPFLASFQRRIGNRLRQIRARKKLSQREVIESIGIPFHLYVKYEDDVEPEIPSTLVAMKIAECLGTDVLDIWGDQLK
;
A
#
# COMPACT_ATOMS: atom_id res chain seq x y z
N MET A 1 -1.88 3.97 -7.75
CA MET A 1 -1.96 2.81 -6.84
C MET A 1 -3.05 1.89 -7.37
N ILE A 2 -2.81 0.59 -7.46
CA ILE A 2 -3.83 -0.33 -7.99
C ILE A 2 -5.03 -0.42 -7.05
N LYS A 3 -6.23 -0.66 -7.58
CA LYS A 3 -7.40 -0.81 -6.72
C LYS A 3 -7.32 -2.14 -5.97
N PRO A 4 -7.79 -2.23 -4.71
CA PRO A 4 -7.76 -3.49 -3.97
C PRO A 4 -8.53 -4.62 -4.66
N THR A 5 -9.59 -4.30 -5.38
CA THR A 5 -10.37 -5.23 -6.21
C THR A 5 -9.62 -5.76 -7.43
N GLU A 6 -8.58 -5.05 -7.89
CA GLU A 6 -7.73 -5.44 -9.01
C GLU A 6 -6.50 -6.23 -8.58
N PHE A 7 -6.27 -6.38 -7.26
CA PHE A 7 -5.05 -6.99 -6.72
C PHE A 7 -4.84 -8.43 -7.19
N VAL A 8 -5.89 -9.27 -7.18
CA VAL A 8 -5.80 -10.67 -7.61
C VAL A 8 -5.40 -10.73 -9.08
N ASN A 9 -6.12 -10.01 -9.94
CA ASN A 9 -5.80 -9.90 -11.37
C ASN A 9 -4.38 -9.35 -11.63
N TYR A 10 -3.88 -8.47 -10.76
CA TYR A 10 -2.51 -7.98 -10.84
C TYR A 10 -1.49 -9.09 -10.58
N VAL A 11 -1.70 -9.89 -9.53
CA VAL A 11 -0.82 -11.03 -9.20
C VAL A 11 -0.88 -12.09 -10.30
N ASP A 12 -2.06 -12.39 -10.84
CA ASP A 12 -2.25 -13.38 -11.91
C ASP A 12 -1.56 -12.98 -13.23
N ARG A 13 -1.23 -11.70 -13.40
CA ARG A 13 -0.53 -11.15 -14.57
C ARG A 13 0.97 -10.95 -14.33
N LEU A 14 1.49 -11.32 -13.17
CA LEU A 14 2.93 -11.28 -12.93
C LEU A 14 3.64 -12.26 -13.86
N PRO A 15 4.86 -11.93 -14.31
CA PRO A 15 5.74 -12.89 -14.98
C PRO A 15 5.93 -14.17 -14.15
N ASP A 16 6.09 -15.31 -14.82
CA ASP A 16 6.21 -16.61 -14.15
C ASP A 16 7.38 -16.67 -13.15
N ASP A 17 8.49 -15.99 -13.45
CA ASP A 17 9.66 -15.91 -12.56
C ASP A 17 9.39 -15.10 -11.28
N CYS A 18 8.29 -14.35 -11.23
CA CYS A 18 7.87 -13.59 -10.06
C CYS A 18 6.92 -14.35 -9.13
N VAL A 19 6.41 -15.51 -9.56
CA VAL A 19 5.54 -16.37 -8.76
C VAL A 19 6.35 -17.55 -8.24
N GLU A 20 6.71 -17.50 -6.95
CA GLU A 20 7.60 -18.48 -6.33
C GLU A 20 6.88 -19.79 -5.99
N SER A 21 5.61 -19.70 -5.60
CA SER A 21 4.75 -20.86 -5.43
C SER A 21 3.28 -20.48 -5.51
N MET A 22 2.48 -21.35 -6.11
CA MET A 22 1.02 -21.22 -6.16
C MET A 22 0.39 -22.55 -5.81
N THR A 23 -0.39 -22.54 -4.73
CA THR A 23 -1.19 -23.68 -4.26
C THR A 23 -2.67 -23.29 -4.25
N ASP A 24 -3.54 -24.23 -3.87
CA ASP A 24 -4.97 -23.96 -3.70
C ASP A 24 -5.25 -22.96 -2.59
N GLY A 25 -4.42 -22.93 -1.53
CA GLY A 25 -4.63 -22.09 -0.35
C GLY A 25 -3.74 -20.85 -0.26
N GLU A 26 -2.64 -20.79 -1.02
CA GLU A 26 -1.61 -19.77 -0.84
C GLU A 26 -0.81 -19.48 -2.10
N VAL A 27 -0.45 -18.21 -2.29
CA VAL A 27 0.41 -17.72 -3.37
C VAL A 27 1.58 -16.93 -2.76
N HIS A 28 2.82 -17.32 -3.08
CA HIS A 28 4.04 -16.56 -2.78
C HIS A 28 4.54 -15.90 -4.05
N PHE A 29 4.84 -14.60 -3.96
CA PHE A 29 5.29 -13.83 -5.10
C PHE A 29 6.22 -12.70 -4.68
N HIS A 30 7.00 -12.21 -5.63
CA HIS A 30 7.71 -10.95 -5.53
C HIS A 30 7.37 -10.04 -6.72
N LEU A 31 7.82 -8.79 -6.70
CA LEU A 31 7.63 -7.89 -7.85
C LEU A 31 8.71 -8.10 -8.91
N PRO A 32 8.44 -7.81 -10.18
CA PRO A 32 9.46 -7.74 -11.22
C PRO A 32 10.54 -6.74 -10.83
N HIS A 33 11.81 -7.01 -11.14
CA HIS A 33 12.89 -6.07 -10.82
C HIS A 33 12.69 -4.74 -11.56
N PRO A 34 12.70 -3.57 -10.87
CA PRO A 34 12.44 -2.29 -11.53
C PRO A 34 13.57 -1.83 -12.46
N GLY A 35 14.68 -2.56 -12.52
CA GLY A 35 15.84 -2.27 -13.37
C GLY A 35 16.73 -1.18 -12.77
N HIS A 36 16.18 0.03 -12.59
CA HIS A 36 16.89 1.15 -12.01
C HIS A 36 16.39 1.46 -10.59
N ILE A 37 17.33 1.57 -9.64
CA ILE A 37 17.03 1.86 -8.24
C ILE A 37 18.02 2.91 -7.75
N THR A 38 17.49 3.92 -7.08
CA THR A 38 18.28 5.01 -6.51
C THR A 38 18.15 4.99 -4.99
N CYS A 39 19.28 5.16 -4.29
CA CYS A 39 19.29 5.24 -2.84
C CYS A 39 18.50 6.48 -2.39
N PRO A 40 17.45 6.34 -1.56
CA PRO A 40 16.69 7.49 -1.07
C PRO A 40 17.45 8.34 -0.04
N PHE A 41 18.69 7.97 0.30
CA PHE A 41 19.49 8.65 1.33
C PHE A 41 20.73 9.37 0.80
N CYS A 42 21.31 8.91 -0.31
CA CYS A 42 22.52 9.49 -0.91
C CYS A 42 22.47 9.55 -2.44
N SER A 43 21.34 9.20 -3.06
CA SER A 43 21.13 9.23 -4.51
C SER A 43 22.04 8.32 -5.35
N SER A 44 22.81 7.43 -4.73
CA SER A 44 23.61 6.41 -5.42
C SER A 44 22.74 5.38 -6.17
N THR A 45 23.24 4.91 -7.30
CA THR A 45 22.66 3.82 -8.10
C THR A 45 23.32 2.47 -7.83
N HIS A 46 24.36 2.43 -6.97
CA HIS A 46 25.03 1.20 -6.56
C HIS A 46 24.19 0.46 -5.51
N ILE A 47 23.14 -0.20 -5.98
CA ILE A 47 22.15 -0.86 -5.14
C ILE A 47 22.14 -2.37 -5.40
N GLY A 48 22.28 -3.14 -4.33
CA GLY A 48 22.11 -4.59 -4.35
C GLY A 48 20.82 -5.03 -3.65
N VAL A 49 20.28 -6.18 -4.04
CA VAL A 49 19.26 -6.87 -3.25
C VAL A 49 19.93 -7.46 -2.00
N HIS A 50 19.46 -7.05 -0.83
CA HIS A 50 20.00 -7.50 0.46
C HIS A 50 19.32 -8.76 0.96
N GLN A 51 17.99 -8.78 0.93
CA GLN A 51 17.18 -9.92 1.35
C GLN A 51 15.74 -9.76 0.86
N TYR A 52 15.02 -10.86 0.82
CA TYR A 52 13.57 -10.89 0.67
C TYR A 52 12.96 -11.08 2.05
N ARG A 53 11.87 -10.38 2.35
CA ARG A 53 11.10 -10.59 3.59
C ARG A 53 9.66 -10.97 3.27
N PRO A 54 9.21 -12.18 3.66
CA PRO A 54 7.82 -12.59 3.47
C PRO A 54 6.88 -11.71 4.30
N GLN A 55 5.81 -11.26 3.65
CA GLN A 55 4.77 -10.46 4.25
C GLN A 55 3.41 -10.99 3.85
N VAL A 56 2.70 -11.58 4.81
CA VAL A 56 1.30 -11.98 4.61
C VAL A 56 0.43 -10.74 4.43
N LEU A 57 -0.21 -10.63 3.27
CA LEU A 57 -1.13 -9.55 2.92
C LEU A 57 -2.53 -9.84 3.48
N ARG A 58 -3.27 -8.78 3.78
CA ARG A 58 -4.59 -8.82 4.41
C ARG A 58 -5.54 -7.82 3.77
N GLY A 59 -6.83 -7.97 4.06
CA GLY A 59 -7.87 -7.08 3.54
C GLY A 59 -7.90 -7.09 2.01
N ILE A 60 -7.69 -8.24 1.38
CA ILE A 60 -7.81 -8.40 -0.07
C ILE A 60 -9.28 -8.73 -0.34
N PRO A 61 -10.05 -7.86 -1.02
CA PRO A 61 -11.47 -8.13 -1.28
C PRO A 61 -11.64 -9.40 -2.11
N GLY A 62 -12.54 -10.30 -1.67
CA GLY A 62 -12.88 -11.52 -2.40
C GLY A 62 -11.76 -12.56 -2.50
N ALA A 63 -10.65 -12.41 -1.78
CA ALA A 63 -9.57 -13.38 -1.81
C ALA A 63 -9.98 -14.72 -1.17
N THR A 64 -9.88 -15.79 -1.96
CA THR A 64 -10.03 -17.18 -1.51
C THR A 64 -8.71 -17.80 -1.05
N LYS A 65 -7.58 -17.18 -1.42
CA LYS A 65 -6.21 -17.62 -1.09
C LYS A 65 -5.51 -16.62 -0.17
N ARG A 66 -4.51 -17.11 0.57
CA ARG A 66 -3.54 -16.25 1.26
C ARG A 66 -2.49 -15.76 0.27
N TYR A 67 -2.13 -14.48 0.34
CA TYR A 67 -1.09 -13.91 -0.51
C TYR A 67 0.10 -13.50 0.36
N VAL A 68 1.27 -14.03 0.04
CA VAL A 68 2.53 -13.75 0.71
C VAL A 68 3.41 -12.97 -0.27
N TYR A 69 3.64 -11.71 0.04
CA TYR A 69 4.53 -10.86 -0.74
C TYR A 69 5.94 -10.94 -0.16
N ASN A 70 6.87 -11.54 -0.92
CA ASN A 70 8.29 -11.57 -0.61
C ASN A 70 8.92 -10.24 -1.02
N ARG A 71 8.74 -9.25 -0.14
CA ARG A 71 9.15 -7.88 -0.39
C ARG A 71 10.66 -7.75 -0.34
N ARG A 72 11.26 -7.27 -1.44
CA ARG A 72 12.70 -7.01 -1.51
C ARG A 72 13.11 -5.87 -0.57
N ARG A 73 14.29 -6.05 0.03
CA ARG A 73 15.05 -4.98 0.68
C ARG A 73 16.32 -4.74 -0.09
N TYR A 74 16.60 -3.49 -0.35
CA TYR A 74 17.78 -3.02 -1.02
C TYR A 74 18.83 -2.59 -0.01
N ARG A 75 20.10 -2.69 -0.38
CA ARG A 75 21.23 -2.10 0.34
C ARG A 75 22.03 -1.24 -0.63
N CYS A 76 22.26 0.01 -0.25
CA CYS A 76 23.18 0.87 -0.96
C CYS A 76 24.61 0.50 -0.61
N HIS A 77 25.46 0.29 -1.62
CA HIS A 77 26.87 -0.03 -1.44
C HIS A 77 27.71 1.19 -1.05
N ASP A 78 27.26 2.40 -1.40
CA ASP A 78 28.01 3.63 -1.11
C ASP A 78 27.76 4.16 0.32
N CYS A 79 26.50 4.21 0.79
CA CYS A 79 26.18 4.69 2.15
C CYS A 79 25.84 3.58 3.16
N GLY A 80 25.79 2.32 2.72
CA GLY A 80 25.50 1.15 3.56
C GLY A 80 24.04 1.02 4.03
N LYS A 81 23.19 2.04 3.84
CA LYS A 81 21.80 2.06 4.30
C LYS A 81 20.94 1.05 3.53
N THR A 82 19.95 0.50 4.23
CA THR A 82 18.95 -0.42 3.65
C THR A 82 17.59 0.23 3.54
N PHE A 83 16.85 -0.06 2.48
CA PHE A 83 15.48 0.44 2.28
C PHE A 83 14.60 -0.63 1.63
N VAL A 84 13.28 -0.47 1.77
CA VAL A 84 12.31 -1.43 1.24
C VAL A 84 11.94 -1.08 -0.19
N GLU A 85 11.63 -2.10 -0.98
CA GLU A 85 11.02 -1.93 -2.30
C GLU A 85 9.68 -1.17 -2.21
N GLU A 86 9.44 -0.28 -3.17
CA GLU A 86 8.14 0.34 -3.35
C GLU A 86 7.15 -0.66 -3.96
N SER A 87 5.94 -0.70 -3.39
CA SER A 87 4.87 -1.57 -3.88
C SER A 87 3.75 -0.72 -4.50
N PRO A 88 3.15 -1.17 -5.63
CA PRO A 88 2.04 -0.46 -6.27
C PRO A 88 0.69 -0.63 -5.55
N PHE A 89 0.59 -1.57 -4.59
CA PHE A 89 -0.62 -1.86 -3.81
C PHE A 89 -0.45 -1.63 -2.30
N LEU A 90 0.77 -1.64 -1.77
CA LEU A 90 1.03 -1.59 -0.33
C LEU A 90 1.92 -0.41 0.04
N ALA A 91 1.41 0.46 0.89
CA ALA A 91 2.19 1.51 1.52
C ALA A 91 3.22 0.93 2.51
N SER A 92 4.23 1.73 2.85
CA SER A 92 5.23 1.35 3.86
C SER A 92 4.56 1.05 5.21
N PHE A 93 5.07 0.02 5.89
CA PHE A 93 4.57 -0.48 7.18
C PHE A 93 3.12 -1.00 7.20
N GLN A 94 2.41 -0.98 6.06
CA GLN A 94 1.08 -1.59 5.94
C GLN A 94 1.18 -3.08 5.61
N ARG A 95 0.19 -3.85 6.09
CA ARG A 95 -0.06 -5.26 5.69
C ARG A 95 -1.41 -5.45 5.01
N ARG A 96 -2.28 -4.43 5.09
CA ARG A 96 -3.65 -4.48 4.59
C ARG A 96 -3.71 -3.66 3.31
N ILE A 97 -4.35 -4.17 2.26
CA ILE A 97 -4.50 -3.43 0.99
C ILE A 97 -5.89 -2.82 0.81
N GLY A 98 -6.91 -3.36 1.50
CA GLY A 98 -8.33 -3.15 1.21
C GLY A 98 -8.83 -1.72 1.27
N ASN A 99 -8.27 -0.91 2.16
CA ASN A 99 -8.71 0.46 2.34
C ASN A 99 -7.80 1.48 1.62
N ARG A 100 -8.36 2.19 0.62
CA ARG A 100 -7.63 3.16 -0.22
C ARG A 100 -7.19 4.40 0.55
N LEU A 101 -8.05 4.93 1.43
CA LEU A 101 -7.73 6.04 2.32
C LEU A 101 -6.49 5.73 3.16
N ARG A 102 -6.46 4.55 3.78
CA ARG A 102 -5.31 4.08 4.58
C ARG A 102 -4.03 4.02 3.77
N GLN A 103 -4.08 3.47 2.55
CA GLN A 103 -2.87 3.39 1.72
C GLN A 103 -2.34 4.78 1.34
N ILE A 104 -3.23 5.69 0.93
CA ILE A 104 -2.85 7.05 0.54
C ILE A 104 -2.24 7.78 1.75
N ARG A 105 -2.92 7.76 2.90
CA ARG A 105 -2.42 8.35 4.14
C ARG A 105 -1.05 7.78 4.52
N ALA A 106 -0.88 6.46 4.50
CA ALA A 106 0.39 5.82 4.85
C ALA A 106 1.52 6.16 3.87
N ARG A 107 1.25 6.34 2.57
CA ARG A 107 2.25 6.81 1.58
C ARG A 107 2.68 8.25 1.84
N LYS A 108 1.75 9.09 2.30
CA LYS A 108 2.03 10.47 2.74
C LYS A 108 2.73 10.53 4.10
N LYS A 109 2.97 9.37 4.75
CA LYS A 109 3.61 9.23 6.06
C LYS A 109 2.86 9.97 7.18
N LEU A 110 1.55 10.12 7.04
CA LEU A 110 0.70 10.74 8.06
C LEU A 110 0.09 9.66 8.97
N SER A 111 0.01 9.94 10.26
CA SER A 111 -0.77 9.19 11.23
C SER A 111 -2.25 9.56 11.13
N GLN A 112 -3.13 8.70 11.64
CA GLN A 112 -4.56 9.05 11.75
C GLN A 112 -4.75 10.30 12.63
N ARG A 113 -3.92 10.45 13.66
CA ARG A 113 -3.94 11.58 14.59
C ARG A 113 -3.67 12.91 13.90
N GLU A 114 -2.63 12.98 13.08
CA GLU A 114 -2.31 14.18 12.31
C GLU A 114 -3.46 14.58 11.37
N VAL A 115 -4.11 13.60 10.72
CA VAL A 115 -5.25 13.88 9.84
C VAL A 115 -6.44 14.42 10.64
N ILE A 116 -6.82 13.79 11.75
CA ILE A 116 -7.97 14.25 12.54
C ILE A 116 -7.75 15.62 13.18
N GLU A 117 -6.52 15.93 13.62
CA GLU A 117 -6.15 17.22 14.19
C GLU A 117 -6.21 18.31 13.09
N SER A 118 -5.81 17.97 11.86
CA SER A 118 -5.88 18.89 10.72
C SER A 118 -7.31 19.21 10.28
N ILE A 119 -8.24 18.26 10.34
CA ILE A 119 -9.61 18.44 9.80
C ILE A 119 -10.68 18.70 10.87
N GLY A 120 -10.36 18.44 12.14
CA GLY A 120 -11.21 18.68 13.29
C GLY A 120 -12.36 17.68 13.47
N ILE A 121 -12.12 16.37 13.31
CA ILE A 121 -13.13 15.33 13.56
C ILE A 121 -12.73 14.37 14.70
N PRO A 122 -13.69 13.72 15.37
CA PRO A 122 -13.40 12.68 16.36
C PRO A 122 -12.62 11.49 15.79
N PHE A 123 -11.65 10.97 16.55
CA PHE A 123 -10.82 9.82 16.17
C PHE A 123 -11.64 8.59 15.75
N HIS A 124 -12.70 8.27 16.51
CA HIS A 124 -13.52 7.10 16.26
C HIS A 124 -14.23 7.14 14.89
N LEU A 125 -14.49 8.32 14.31
CA LEU A 125 -15.05 8.44 12.96
C LEU A 125 -14.00 8.09 11.91
N TYR A 126 -12.79 8.62 12.05
CA TYR A 126 -11.72 8.35 11.09
C TYR A 126 -11.34 6.86 11.03
N VAL A 127 -11.38 6.18 12.18
CA VAL A 127 -11.17 4.72 12.25
C VAL A 127 -12.17 3.97 11.37
N LYS A 128 -13.44 4.38 11.36
CA LYS A 128 -14.50 3.77 10.55
C LYS A 128 -14.29 4.01 9.06
N TYR A 129 -13.78 5.18 8.67
CA TYR A 129 -13.45 5.47 7.27
C TYR A 129 -12.30 4.61 6.74
N GLU A 130 -11.39 4.20 7.63
CA GLU A 130 -10.29 3.30 7.31
C GLU A 130 -10.60 1.81 7.54
N ASP A 131 -11.85 1.43 7.79
CA ASP A 131 -12.21 0.01 7.95
C ASP A 131 -12.00 -0.76 6.63
N ASP A 132 -11.61 -2.05 6.72
CA ASP A 132 -11.35 -2.87 5.52
C ASP A 132 -12.56 -3.73 5.11
N VAL A 133 -13.56 -3.89 5.98
CA VAL A 133 -14.72 -4.74 5.76
C VAL A 133 -15.88 -3.91 5.28
N GLU A 134 -16.22 -2.87 6.02
CA GLU A 134 -17.34 -1.98 5.74
C GLU A 134 -16.95 -0.53 6.07
N PRO A 135 -16.13 0.11 5.22
CA PRO A 135 -15.73 1.49 5.45
C PRO A 135 -16.94 2.41 5.38
N GLU A 136 -17.16 3.18 6.44
CA GLU A 136 -18.14 4.27 6.41
C GLU A 136 -17.66 5.36 5.45
N ILE A 137 -18.58 5.88 4.64
CA ILE A 137 -18.27 6.97 3.72
C ILE A 137 -18.53 8.29 4.46
N PRO A 138 -17.52 9.17 4.60
CA PRO A 138 -17.72 10.47 5.21
C PRO A 138 -18.69 11.33 4.41
N SER A 139 -19.28 12.34 5.05
CA SER A 139 -20.00 13.38 4.31
C SER A 139 -19.07 14.09 3.32
N THR A 140 -19.62 14.65 2.25
CA THR A 140 -18.86 15.33 1.19
C THR A 140 -17.90 16.38 1.74
N LEU A 141 -18.32 17.17 2.72
CA LEU A 141 -17.47 18.18 3.36
C LEU A 141 -16.28 17.55 4.09
N VAL A 142 -16.48 16.44 4.82
CA VAL A 142 -15.40 15.74 5.52
C VAL A 142 -14.47 15.04 4.51
N ALA A 143 -15.02 14.43 3.46
CA ALA A 143 -14.26 13.82 2.38
C ALA A 143 -13.32 14.82 1.70
N MET A 144 -13.83 16.01 1.35
CA MET A 144 -13.04 17.09 0.75
C MET A 144 -11.89 17.54 1.65
N LYS A 145 -12.15 17.75 2.94
CA LYS A 145 -11.11 18.12 3.92
C LYS A 145 -10.03 17.06 4.06
N ILE A 146 -10.41 15.77 4.07
CA ILE A 146 -9.45 14.66 4.12
C ILE A 146 -8.60 14.64 2.84
N ALA A 147 -9.22 14.76 1.67
CA ALA A 147 -8.53 14.74 0.38
C ALA A 147 -7.52 15.90 0.26
N GLU A 148 -7.92 17.11 0.68
CA GLU A 148 -7.06 18.28 0.78
C GLU A 148 -5.86 18.03 1.72
N CYS A 149 -6.12 17.53 2.93
CA CYS A 149 -5.07 17.17 3.90
C CYS A 149 -4.06 16.16 3.35
N LEU A 150 -4.54 15.19 2.56
CA LEU A 150 -3.71 14.18 1.92
C LEU A 150 -3.06 14.66 0.60
N GLY A 151 -3.44 15.83 0.09
CA GLY A 151 -3.03 16.36 -1.21
C GLY A 151 -3.33 15.37 -2.33
N THR A 152 -4.60 14.96 -2.44
CA THR A 152 -5.12 14.02 -3.45
C THR A 152 -6.54 14.43 -3.84
N ASP A 153 -7.07 13.86 -4.93
CA ASP A 153 -8.48 14.06 -5.29
C ASP A 153 -9.41 13.18 -4.43
N VAL A 154 -10.64 13.64 -4.22
CA VAL A 154 -11.67 12.92 -3.48
C VAL A 154 -12.05 11.60 -4.19
N LEU A 155 -12.11 11.60 -5.52
CA LEU A 155 -12.36 10.43 -6.36
C LEU A 155 -11.21 9.42 -6.29
N ASP A 156 -10.00 9.89 -5.98
CA ASP A 156 -8.86 9.00 -5.72
C ASP A 156 -8.98 8.25 -4.40
N ILE A 157 -9.87 8.63 -3.50
CA ILE A 157 -10.07 7.91 -2.25
C ILE A 157 -11.35 7.06 -2.34
N TRP A 158 -12.48 7.68 -2.68
CA TRP A 158 -13.80 7.05 -2.62
C TRP A 158 -14.45 6.79 -3.99
N GLY A 159 -13.89 7.30 -5.09
CA GLY A 159 -14.52 7.20 -6.41
C GLY A 159 -15.97 7.67 -6.41
N ASP A 160 -16.85 6.92 -7.06
CA ASP A 160 -18.29 7.24 -7.19
C ASP A 160 -19.11 6.90 -5.94
N GLN A 161 -18.47 6.48 -4.84
CA GLN A 161 -19.18 6.08 -3.62
C GLN A 161 -19.71 7.27 -2.82
N LEU A 162 -19.18 8.47 -3.04
CA LEU A 162 -19.65 9.68 -2.39
C LEU A 162 -20.99 10.12 -2.98
N LYS A 163 -21.97 10.28 -2.10
CA LYS A 163 -23.32 10.77 -2.42
C LYS A 163 -23.51 12.17 -1.89
#